data_AF-A0A2N1J7Z9-F1
#
_entry.id   AF-A0A2N1J7Z9-F1
#
_cell.length_a   1.000
_cell.length_b   1.000
_cell.length_c   1.000
_cell.angle_alpha   90.00
_cell.angle_beta   90.00
_cell.angle_gamma   90.00
#
_symmetry.space_group_name_H-M   'P 1'
#
loop_
_entity.id
_entity.type
_entity.pdbx_description
1 polymer ?
#
loop_
_entity_poly.entity_id
_entity_poly.type
_entity_poly.pdbx_seq_one_letter_code
_entity_poly.pdbx_strand_id
1 'polypeptide(L)'
;MSDLAAQKRQLSIKTGVVKRLSKEVHMYTDECKEQEAAVKKAIDEAQEPWEVRRQEGLLKDSAQMIPDTKRRLQDAVADISTFIEGLTEDSKGTEEFKSALQAIENAQQPLLVKIDRQAVMVDCGEGTQRQLINPVVQAETKLSQIRTILITHLHPDHILGVVPLMFSIMGPSAPSPRLEDGLRLTIYGPLGLRAYIRTTLSVCYASLSSHFVVHELLWPSQPAYAHEIPADAAPTFTYTEHDPALPSHLQGQTRILPWMPPHGNELEGLNIRMDPETCAWEAFAQIPNTGFFLSAAPITHRCPTLGYVFTEAPCASVSISPRDLALLDSNTEALYAQQGIQRPRTLIPKLVQERIPLHLPDGNTLHPPPIDRPGRKICVLGDTSDGTAGLTSFGPDGLPNDELRGLLRLAQDADLVVHECTYAYMSETDLAHVRTESEQLAHGLQTMLLKPDEAEPRAKERGHSVPRIAGAFAAYIGAHNLALNHFSARIPAPNVVGTAPLVSAAQLRDDAQHAESIKRFHVMREIERQATNWWNTTLESLQSESPAHNASLRRAMAAYDGLCIPIAPRPVDSHV
;
A
#
# COMPACT_ATOMS: atom_id res chain seq x y z
N MET A 1 35.34 5.13 25.20
CA MET A 1 34.79 3.86 25.72
C MET A 1 33.60 4.04 26.67
N SER A 2 33.53 5.09 27.52
CA SER A 2 32.39 5.26 28.45
C SER A 2 31.06 5.64 27.76
N ASP A 3 31.11 6.39 26.66
CA ASP A 3 29.91 6.88 25.96
C ASP A 3 29.19 5.77 25.16
N LEU A 4 29.93 4.93 24.45
CA LEU A 4 29.40 3.78 23.70
C LEU A 4 28.68 2.77 24.62
N ALA A 5 29.25 2.48 25.80
CA ALA A 5 28.63 1.57 26.77
C ALA A 5 27.33 2.16 27.36
N ALA A 6 27.29 3.48 27.58
CA ALA A 6 26.08 4.17 28.03
C ALA A 6 24.99 4.18 26.96
N GLN A 7 25.35 4.41 25.69
CA GLN A 7 24.44 4.38 24.54
C GLN A 7 23.86 2.97 24.31
N LYS A 8 24.68 1.91 24.34
CA LYS A 8 24.21 0.51 24.28
C LYS A 8 23.23 0.16 25.40
N ARG A 9 23.53 0.60 26.62
CA ARG A 9 22.66 0.39 27.78
C ARG A 9 21.31 1.09 27.60
N GLN A 10 21.30 2.33 27.13
CA GLN A 10 20.06 3.07 26.86
C GLN A 10 19.25 2.47 25.71
N LEU A 11 19.90 2.02 24.63
CA LEU A 11 19.25 1.27 23.56
C LEU A 11 18.56 0.02 24.10
N SER A 12 19.26 -0.79 24.89
CA SER A 12 18.71 -2.01 25.50
C SER A 12 17.49 -1.71 26.38
N ILE A 13 17.56 -0.65 27.19
CA ILE A 13 16.46 -0.21 28.06
C ILE A 13 15.25 0.22 27.23
N LYS A 14 15.42 1.14 26.29
CA LYS A 14 14.34 1.69 25.46
C LYS A 14 13.72 0.61 24.57
N THR A 15 14.54 -0.27 23.99
CA THR A 15 14.08 -1.45 23.24
C THR A 15 13.25 -2.38 24.13
N GLY A 16 13.70 -2.61 25.36
CA GLY A 16 12.98 -3.42 26.34
C GLY A 16 11.63 -2.83 26.73
N VAL A 17 11.49 -1.50 26.77
CA VAL A 17 10.21 -0.81 27.00
C VAL A 17 9.26 -1.03 25.83
N VAL A 18 9.71 -0.82 24.58
CA VAL A 18 8.91 -1.08 23.37
C VAL A 18 8.46 -2.54 23.30
N LYS A 19 9.38 -3.49 23.49
CA LYS A 19 9.07 -4.93 23.48
C LYS A 19 8.07 -5.32 24.58
N ARG A 20 8.16 -4.72 25.77
CA ARG A 20 7.25 -5.01 26.89
C ARG A 20 5.85 -4.46 26.62
N LEU A 21 5.76 -3.22 26.19
CA LEU A 21 4.47 -2.59 25.88
C LEU A 21 3.79 -3.26 24.68
N SER A 22 4.56 -3.71 23.69
CA SER A 22 4.04 -4.52 22.58
C SER A 22 3.44 -5.84 23.08
N LYS A 23 4.09 -6.52 24.04
CA LYS A 23 3.54 -7.72 24.70
C LYS A 23 2.32 -7.42 25.56
N GLU A 24 2.29 -6.29 26.26
CA GLU A 24 1.19 -5.85 27.12
C GLU A 24 -0.07 -5.53 26.28
N VAL A 25 0.10 -4.86 25.13
CA VAL A 25 -0.97 -4.68 24.14
C VAL A 25 -1.47 -6.04 23.64
N HIS A 26 -0.56 -6.97 23.34
CA HIS A 26 -0.93 -8.32 22.89
C HIS A 26 -1.77 -9.06 23.93
N MET A 27 -1.34 -9.06 25.19
CA MET A 27 -2.01 -9.70 26.30
C MET A 27 -3.44 -9.18 26.48
N TYR A 28 -3.63 -7.86 26.55
CA TYR A 28 -4.97 -7.28 26.68
C TYR A 28 -5.85 -7.55 25.45
N THR A 29 -5.25 -7.62 24.26
CA THR A 29 -5.98 -7.96 23.03
C THR A 29 -6.46 -9.42 23.06
N ASP A 30 -5.66 -10.34 23.56
CA ASP A 30 -6.04 -11.76 23.66
C ASP A 30 -7.05 -11.98 24.78
N GLU A 31 -6.91 -11.29 25.91
CA GLU A 31 -7.90 -11.27 26.98
C GLU A 31 -9.26 -10.74 26.47
N CYS A 32 -9.28 -9.68 25.66
CA CYS A 32 -10.53 -9.21 25.04
C CYS A 32 -11.18 -10.26 24.14
N LYS A 33 -10.39 -11.01 23.34
CA LYS A 33 -10.95 -12.08 22.48
C LYS A 33 -11.55 -13.22 23.31
N GLU A 34 -10.89 -13.59 24.40
CA GLU A 34 -11.41 -14.61 25.32
C GLU A 34 -12.72 -14.15 25.98
N GLN A 35 -12.80 -12.89 26.41
CA GLN A 35 -14.02 -12.31 26.98
C GLN A 35 -15.13 -12.15 25.94
N GLU A 36 -14.82 -11.77 24.69
CA GLU A 36 -15.77 -11.75 23.58
C GLU A 36 -16.35 -13.14 23.29
N ALA A 37 -15.50 -14.17 23.30
CA ALA A 37 -15.92 -15.56 23.14
C ALA A 37 -16.80 -16.04 24.30
N ALA A 38 -16.49 -15.62 25.53
CA ALA A 38 -17.30 -15.91 26.71
C ALA A 38 -18.68 -15.23 26.63
N VAL A 39 -18.74 -13.94 26.30
CA VAL A 39 -19.99 -13.18 26.12
C VAL A 39 -20.85 -13.85 25.04
N LYS A 40 -20.25 -14.20 23.90
CA LYS A 40 -20.94 -14.90 22.83
C LYS A 40 -21.51 -16.25 23.28
N LYS A 41 -20.73 -17.04 24.02
CA LYS A 41 -21.17 -18.31 24.58
C LYS A 41 -22.32 -18.13 25.58
N ALA A 42 -22.27 -17.11 26.44
CA ALA A 42 -23.34 -16.82 27.39
C ALA A 42 -24.65 -16.42 26.70
N ILE A 43 -24.57 -15.70 25.57
CA ILE A 43 -25.72 -15.37 24.73
C ILE A 43 -26.26 -16.63 24.03
N ASP A 44 -25.39 -17.45 23.44
CA ASP A 44 -25.76 -18.66 22.71
C ASP A 44 -26.39 -19.73 23.63
N GLU A 45 -25.94 -19.82 24.89
CA GLU A 45 -26.51 -20.69 25.92
C GLU A 45 -27.75 -20.10 26.62
N ALA A 46 -28.22 -18.93 26.19
CA ALA A 46 -29.36 -18.21 26.78
C ALA A 46 -29.24 -18.02 28.30
N GLN A 47 -28.02 -17.72 28.78
CA GLN A 47 -27.77 -17.45 30.19
C GLN A 47 -28.55 -16.22 30.66
N GLU A 48 -28.76 -16.14 31.98
CA GLU A 48 -29.54 -15.07 32.59
C GLU A 48 -29.00 -13.67 32.22
N PRO A 49 -29.87 -12.67 31.95
CA PRO A 49 -29.46 -11.34 31.48
C PRO A 49 -28.48 -10.60 32.39
N TRP A 50 -28.35 -11.02 33.65
CA TRP A 50 -27.36 -10.47 34.57
C TRP A 50 -25.94 -11.00 34.28
N GLU A 51 -25.79 -12.27 33.91
CA GLU A 51 -24.49 -12.93 33.65
C GLU A 51 -23.87 -12.41 32.36
N VAL A 52 -24.69 -12.23 31.33
CA VAL A 52 -24.28 -11.59 30.06
C VAL A 52 -23.75 -10.18 30.32
N ARG A 53 -24.50 -9.35 31.07
CA ARG A 53 -24.07 -7.98 31.41
C ARG A 53 -22.79 -7.94 32.25
N ARG A 54 -22.59 -8.92 33.13
CA ARG A 54 -21.35 -9.04 33.90
C ARG A 54 -20.16 -9.33 32.99
N GLN A 55 -20.29 -10.25 32.04
CA GLN A 55 -19.22 -10.57 31.08
C GLN A 55 -18.96 -9.43 30.10
N GLU A 56 -19.99 -8.71 29.65
CA GLU A 56 -19.85 -7.47 28.88
C GLU A 56 -19.09 -6.39 29.65
N GLY A 57 -19.29 -6.30 30.97
CA GLY A 57 -18.52 -5.41 31.84
C GLY A 57 -17.02 -5.74 31.87
N LEU A 58 -16.67 -7.03 32.01
CA LEU A 58 -15.27 -7.48 32.01
C LEU A 58 -14.60 -7.27 30.65
N LEU A 59 -15.33 -7.51 29.55
CA LEU A 59 -14.87 -7.19 28.21
C LEU A 59 -14.60 -5.68 28.07
N LYS A 60 -15.52 -4.85 28.55
CA LYS A 60 -15.39 -3.40 28.51
C LYS A 60 -14.17 -2.91 29.30
N ASP A 61 -13.90 -3.49 30.47
CA ASP A 61 -12.75 -3.14 31.31
C ASP A 61 -11.42 -3.54 30.63
N SER A 62 -11.37 -4.74 30.03
CA SER A 62 -10.20 -5.21 29.28
C SER A 62 -9.96 -4.37 28.02
N ALA A 63 -11.03 -4.00 27.31
CA ALA A 63 -10.98 -3.18 26.11
C ALA A 63 -10.51 -1.75 26.38
N GLN A 64 -10.76 -1.21 27.58
CA GLN A 64 -10.31 0.13 27.99
C GLN A 64 -8.80 0.21 28.23
N MET A 65 -8.14 -0.91 28.53
CA MET A 65 -6.68 -0.95 28.74
C MET A 65 -5.88 -0.92 27.44
N ILE A 66 -6.48 -1.37 26.33
CA ILE A 66 -5.80 -1.44 25.02
C ILE A 66 -5.40 -0.05 24.50
N PRO A 67 -6.28 0.98 24.47
CA PRO A 67 -5.91 2.31 24.01
C PRO A 67 -4.75 2.95 24.78
N ASP A 68 -4.76 2.86 26.12
CA ASP A 68 -3.70 3.42 26.97
C ASP A 68 -2.35 2.71 26.73
N THR A 69 -2.39 1.39 26.66
CA THR A 69 -1.18 0.58 26.44
C THR A 69 -0.62 0.78 25.03
N LYS A 70 -1.48 0.94 24.02
CA LYS A 70 -1.07 1.31 22.65
C LYS A 70 -0.45 2.71 22.60
N ARG A 71 -1.02 3.68 23.32
CA ARG A 71 -0.43 5.03 23.45
C ARG A 71 0.97 4.96 24.05
N ARG A 72 1.13 4.26 25.18
CA ARG A 72 2.43 4.04 25.83
C ARG A 72 3.43 3.38 24.88
N LEU A 73 2.99 2.41 24.08
CA LEU A 73 3.82 1.77 23.07
C LEU A 73 4.29 2.76 21.99
N GLN A 74 3.39 3.57 21.45
CA GLN A 74 3.73 4.61 20.46
C GLN A 74 4.74 5.62 21.03
N ASP A 75 4.53 6.08 22.26
CA ASP A 75 5.46 7.00 22.94
C ASP A 75 6.85 6.36 23.13
N ALA A 76 6.90 5.07 23.46
CA ALA A 76 8.15 4.32 23.59
C ALA A 76 8.85 4.12 22.23
N VAL A 77 8.10 3.89 21.14
CA VAL A 77 8.62 3.81 19.76
C VAL A 77 9.21 5.16 19.33
N ALA A 78 8.54 6.26 19.63
CA ALA A 78 9.04 7.61 19.34
C ALA A 78 10.30 7.95 20.14
N ASP A 79 10.33 7.60 21.42
CA ASP A 79 11.49 7.81 22.31
C ASP A 79 12.72 7.02 21.84
N ILE A 80 12.55 5.76 21.46
CA ILE A 80 13.67 4.96 20.93
C ILE A 80 14.12 5.45 19.56
N SER A 81 13.20 5.87 18.68
CA SER A 81 13.53 6.41 17.35
C SER A 81 14.38 7.67 17.47
N THR A 82 13.96 8.60 18.33
CA THR A 82 14.70 9.84 18.62
C THR A 82 16.08 9.53 19.20
N PHE A 83 16.18 8.52 20.07
CA PHE A 83 17.46 8.11 20.65
C PHE A 83 18.42 7.54 19.60
N ILE A 84 17.92 6.71 18.68
CA ILE A 84 18.69 6.12 17.57
C ILE A 84 19.29 7.21 16.67
N GLU A 85 18.54 8.28 16.42
CA GLU A 85 18.99 9.38 15.58
C GLU A 85 20.16 10.16 16.16
N GLY A 86 20.29 10.21 17.50
CA GLY A 86 21.38 10.87 18.20
C GLY A 86 22.63 10.01 18.42
N LEU A 87 22.68 8.78 17.91
CA LEU A 87 23.79 7.86 18.15
C LEU A 87 25.02 8.16 17.28
N THR A 88 26.20 7.91 17.86
CA THR A 88 27.46 7.94 17.13
C THR A 88 27.57 6.76 16.15
N GLU A 89 28.37 6.90 15.08
CA GLU A 89 28.54 5.85 14.06
C GLU A 89 28.98 4.49 14.66
N ASP A 90 29.84 4.51 15.68
CA ASP A 90 30.30 3.30 16.39
C ASP A 90 29.15 2.52 17.06
N SER A 91 28.05 3.20 17.41
CA SER A 91 26.86 2.61 18.05
C SER A 91 25.88 2.00 17.04
N LYS A 92 25.91 2.43 15.78
CA LYS A 92 24.98 2.00 14.72
C LYS A 92 25.29 0.59 14.16
N GLY A 93 26.44 0.02 14.51
CA GLY A 93 26.82 -1.36 14.14
C GLY A 93 26.47 -2.43 15.20
N THR A 94 25.86 -2.03 16.32
CA THR A 94 25.73 -2.88 17.51
C THR A 94 24.47 -3.74 17.48
N GLU A 95 24.48 -4.89 18.16
CA GLU A 95 23.30 -5.77 18.24
C GLU A 95 22.12 -5.08 18.95
N GLU A 96 22.40 -4.20 19.91
CA GLU A 96 21.39 -3.38 20.59
C GLU A 96 20.73 -2.37 19.64
N PHE A 97 21.50 -1.81 18.70
CA PHE A 97 20.98 -0.91 17.67
C PHE A 97 20.12 -1.63 16.64
N LYS A 98 20.58 -2.80 16.15
CA LYS A 98 19.79 -3.66 15.26
C LYS A 98 18.47 -4.07 15.91
N SER A 99 18.52 -4.45 17.19
CA SER A 99 17.32 -4.80 17.95
C SER A 99 16.36 -3.63 18.20
N ALA A 100 16.86 -2.40 18.18
CA ALA A 100 16.06 -1.19 18.37
C ALA A 100 15.38 -0.76 17.06
N LEU A 101 16.10 -0.82 15.94
CA LEU A 101 15.53 -0.62 14.59
C LEU A 101 14.42 -1.63 14.31
N GLN A 102 14.68 -2.91 14.59
CA GLN A 102 13.67 -3.96 14.47
C GLN A 102 12.41 -3.68 15.30
N ALA A 103 12.52 -2.98 16.43
CA ALA A 103 11.37 -2.66 17.27
C ALA A 103 10.56 -1.44 16.76
N ILE A 104 11.16 -0.60 15.93
CA ILE A 104 10.54 0.60 15.32
C ILE A 104 9.89 0.25 13.98
N GLU A 105 10.58 -0.55 13.15
CA GLU A 105 10.12 -1.04 11.85
C GLU A 105 8.77 -1.77 11.95
N ASN A 106 8.44 -2.31 13.13
CA ASN A 106 7.17 -2.97 13.41
C ASN A 106 5.93 -2.04 13.46
N ALA A 107 6.04 -0.76 13.04
CA ALA A 107 4.98 0.25 13.11
C ALA A 107 4.52 0.86 11.76
N GLN A 108 5.05 0.43 10.61
CA GLN A 108 4.57 0.89 9.29
C GLN A 108 3.22 0.28 8.90
N GLN A 109 2.43 1.04 8.15
CA GLN A 109 1.02 0.70 7.87
C GLN A 109 0.78 0.35 6.39
N PRO A 110 -0.07 -0.65 6.13
CA PRO A 110 -0.39 -1.09 4.77
C PRO A 110 -1.28 -0.09 4.04
N LEU A 111 -1.24 -0.12 2.70
CA LEU A 111 -2.18 0.60 1.85
C LEU A 111 -3.24 -0.36 1.29
N LEU A 112 -4.51 0.09 1.23
CA LEU A 112 -5.61 -0.67 0.63
C LEU A 112 -6.15 0.06 -0.60
N VAL A 113 -6.17 -0.63 -1.74
CA VAL A 113 -6.90 -0.22 -2.94
C VAL A 113 -8.19 -1.02 -3.03
N LYS A 114 -9.32 -0.36 -2.77
CA LYS A 114 -10.66 -0.98 -2.83
C LYS A 114 -11.27 -0.75 -4.21
N ILE A 115 -11.58 -1.85 -4.91
CA ILE A 115 -12.21 -1.85 -6.23
C ILE A 115 -13.49 -2.67 -6.12
N ASP A 116 -14.63 -2.01 -6.25
CA ASP A 116 -15.97 -2.55 -6.01
C ASP A 116 -16.09 -3.25 -4.64
N ARG A 117 -16.16 -4.59 -4.63
CA ARG A 117 -16.26 -5.42 -3.44
C ARG A 117 -14.95 -6.13 -3.08
N GLN A 118 -13.89 -5.92 -3.86
CA GLN A 118 -12.58 -6.52 -3.65
C GLN A 118 -11.60 -5.47 -3.12
N ALA A 119 -10.67 -5.93 -2.30
CA ALA A 119 -9.56 -5.11 -1.84
C ALA A 119 -8.24 -5.74 -2.29
N VAL A 120 -7.37 -4.91 -2.85
CA VAL A 120 -5.98 -5.22 -3.10
C VAL A 120 -5.15 -4.50 -2.05
N MET A 121 -4.33 -5.23 -1.35
CA MET A 121 -3.40 -4.68 -0.37
C MET A 121 -2.05 -4.41 -1.02
N VAL A 122 -1.47 -3.25 -0.78
CA VAL A 122 -0.10 -2.92 -1.15
C VAL A 122 0.71 -2.80 0.14
N ASP A 123 1.73 -3.64 0.24
CA ASP A 123 2.53 -3.94 1.42
C ASP A 123 1.73 -4.45 2.62
N CYS A 124 2.41 -5.19 3.48
CA CYS A 124 1.81 -5.84 4.64
C CYS A 124 2.83 -5.92 5.78
N GLY A 125 3.12 -4.77 6.37
CA GLY A 125 3.94 -4.63 7.57
C GLY A 125 3.34 -5.26 8.82
N GLU A 126 4.15 -5.41 9.87
CA GLU A 126 3.67 -5.93 11.16
C GLU A 126 2.47 -5.11 11.66
N GLY A 127 1.47 -5.79 12.25
CA GLY A 127 0.31 -5.11 12.81
C GLY A 127 -0.78 -4.76 11.79
N THR A 128 -0.54 -4.95 10.49
CA THR A 128 -1.55 -4.81 9.41
C THR A 128 -2.89 -5.46 9.77
N GLN A 129 -2.87 -6.72 10.22
CA GLN A 129 -4.10 -7.43 10.62
C GLN A 129 -4.89 -6.73 11.74
N ARG A 130 -4.20 -6.04 12.66
CA ARG A 130 -4.84 -5.29 13.74
C ARG A 130 -5.44 -3.99 13.22
N GLN A 131 -4.75 -3.33 12.30
CA GLN A 131 -5.26 -2.11 11.67
C GLN A 131 -6.53 -2.39 10.87
N LEU A 132 -6.61 -3.55 10.20
CA LEU A 132 -7.83 -4.01 9.52
C LEU A 132 -8.98 -4.32 10.47
N ILE A 133 -8.71 -4.48 11.77
CA ILE A 133 -9.73 -4.68 12.81
C ILE A 133 -10.16 -3.35 13.45
N ASN A 134 -9.47 -2.25 13.17
CA ASN A 134 -9.88 -0.93 13.60
C ASN A 134 -11.30 -0.61 13.07
N PRO A 135 -12.26 -0.18 13.90
CA PRO A 135 -13.64 0.07 13.48
C PRO A 135 -13.76 1.02 12.28
N VAL A 136 -12.89 2.02 12.18
CA VAL A 136 -12.88 2.98 11.05
C VAL A 136 -12.54 2.27 9.74
N VAL A 137 -11.52 1.41 9.77
CA VAL A 137 -11.08 0.65 8.59
C VAL A 137 -12.06 -0.50 8.29
N GLN A 138 -12.58 -1.18 9.31
CA GLN A 138 -13.56 -2.26 9.17
C GLN A 138 -14.89 -1.80 8.57
N ALA A 139 -15.30 -0.55 8.84
CA ALA A 139 -16.47 0.05 8.19
C ALA A 139 -16.30 0.10 6.66
N GLU A 140 -15.06 0.28 6.19
CA GLU A 140 -14.74 0.38 4.78
C GLU A 140 -14.38 -0.96 4.13
N THR A 141 -13.54 -1.78 4.77
CA THR A 141 -13.01 -3.02 4.18
C THR A 141 -12.96 -4.16 5.20
N LYS A 142 -13.51 -5.31 4.83
CA LYS A 142 -13.42 -6.55 5.61
C LYS A 142 -12.21 -7.38 5.17
N LEU A 143 -11.62 -8.12 6.11
CA LEU A 143 -10.57 -9.11 5.84
C LEU A 143 -10.94 -10.10 4.73
N SER A 144 -12.22 -10.48 4.63
CA SER A 144 -12.73 -11.39 3.60
C SER A 144 -12.65 -10.85 2.16
N GLN A 145 -12.54 -9.53 2.01
CA GLN A 145 -12.49 -8.84 0.71
C GLN A 145 -11.07 -8.73 0.17
N ILE A 146 -10.05 -8.91 1.01
CA ILE A 146 -8.64 -8.92 0.59
C ILE A 146 -8.38 -10.23 -0.11
N ARG A 147 -8.12 -10.16 -1.42
CA ARG A 147 -7.87 -11.31 -2.31
C ARG A 147 -6.49 -11.29 -2.93
N THR A 148 -5.91 -10.09 -3.02
CA THR A 148 -4.60 -9.86 -3.60
C THR A 148 -3.75 -9.03 -2.66
N ILE A 149 -2.49 -9.44 -2.46
CA ILE A 149 -1.47 -8.67 -1.76
C ILE A 149 -0.32 -8.43 -2.75
N LEU A 150 0.13 -7.19 -2.86
CA LEU A 150 1.27 -6.76 -3.65
C LEU A 150 2.34 -6.28 -2.68
N ILE A 151 3.54 -6.87 -2.65
CA ILE A 151 4.65 -6.31 -1.86
C ILE A 151 5.62 -5.57 -2.78
N THR A 152 5.98 -4.37 -2.38
CA THR A 152 6.87 -3.47 -3.13
C THR A 152 8.31 -3.93 -3.02
N HIS A 153 8.73 -4.35 -1.82
CA HIS A 153 10.06 -4.87 -1.52
C HIS A 153 10.09 -5.73 -0.25
N LEU A 154 11.25 -6.33 0.06
CA LEU A 154 11.40 -7.30 1.17
C LEU A 154 12.01 -6.72 2.45
N HIS A 155 11.83 -5.42 2.71
CA HIS A 155 12.14 -4.91 4.05
C HIS A 155 11.10 -5.38 5.07
N PRO A 156 11.50 -5.60 6.34
CA PRO A 156 10.63 -6.19 7.35
C PRO A 156 9.31 -5.46 7.56
N ASP A 157 9.35 -4.15 7.54
CA ASP A 157 8.21 -3.24 7.70
C ASP A 157 7.19 -3.29 6.55
N HIS A 158 7.48 -4.00 5.45
CA HIS A 158 6.56 -4.23 4.34
C HIS A 158 6.09 -5.69 4.23
N ILE A 159 6.72 -6.66 4.91
CA ILE A 159 6.43 -8.10 4.73
C ILE A 159 6.16 -8.89 6.02
N LEU A 160 6.53 -8.40 7.20
CA LEU A 160 6.40 -9.16 8.45
C LEU A 160 4.94 -9.41 8.87
N GLY A 161 4.00 -8.65 8.34
CA GLY A 161 2.56 -8.86 8.56
C GLY A 161 1.92 -9.91 7.66
N VAL A 162 2.58 -10.35 6.59
CA VAL A 162 1.99 -11.23 5.56
C VAL A 162 1.49 -12.54 6.16
N VAL A 163 2.35 -13.28 6.86
CA VAL A 163 1.98 -14.59 7.41
C VAL A 163 0.94 -14.48 8.54
N PRO A 164 1.06 -13.53 9.50
CA PRO A 164 -0.02 -13.26 10.45
C PRO A 164 -1.37 -12.98 9.78
N LEU A 165 -1.38 -12.13 8.74
CA LEU A 165 -2.59 -11.81 7.99
C LEU A 165 -3.16 -13.04 7.28
N MET A 166 -2.31 -13.87 6.66
CA MET A 166 -2.72 -15.16 6.08
C MET A 166 -3.41 -16.01 7.14
N PHE A 167 -2.83 -16.15 8.34
CA PHE A 167 -3.43 -16.91 9.43
C PHE A 167 -4.80 -16.37 9.87
N SER A 168 -4.96 -15.05 9.89
CA SER A 168 -6.25 -14.41 10.18
C SER A 168 -7.31 -14.69 9.10
N ILE A 169 -6.90 -14.84 7.84
CA ILE A 169 -7.79 -14.99 6.68
C ILE A 169 -8.10 -16.46 6.34
N MET A 170 -7.15 -17.37 6.59
CA MET A 170 -7.18 -18.77 6.14
C MET A 170 -6.59 -19.74 7.17
N GLY A 171 -6.48 -19.36 8.44
CA GLY A 171 -6.14 -20.29 9.51
C GLY A 171 -7.25 -21.31 9.80
N PRO A 172 -7.06 -22.22 10.76
CA PRO A 172 -8.04 -23.27 11.11
C PRO A 172 -9.39 -22.72 11.58
N SER A 173 -9.37 -21.57 12.25
CA SER A 173 -10.58 -20.88 12.74
C SER A 173 -11.19 -19.92 11.70
N ALA A 174 -10.60 -19.82 10.51
CA ALA A 174 -11.09 -18.93 9.48
C ALA A 174 -12.38 -19.47 8.85
N PRO A 175 -13.30 -18.59 8.40
CA PRO A 175 -14.51 -19.03 7.71
C PRO A 175 -14.14 -19.80 6.43
N SER A 176 -14.77 -20.96 6.22
CA SER A 176 -14.54 -21.75 4.99
C SER A 176 -14.79 -20.91 3.73
N PRO A 177 -13.88 -20.97 2.74
CA PRO A 177 -14.05 -20.24 1.49
C PRO A 177 -15.30 -20.74 0.75
N ARG A 178 -16.07 -19.82 0.17
CA ARG A 178 -17.22 -20.14 -0.72
C ARG A 178 -16.80 -20.26 -2.20
N LEU A 179 -15.52 -20.40 -2.49
CA LEU A 179 -15.01 -20.41 -3.87
C LEU A 179 -14.85 -21.84 -4.38
N GLU A 180 -15.24 -22.05 -5.64
CA GLU A 180 -15.22 -23.34 -6.32
C GLU A 180 -13.80 -23.86 -6.60
N ASP A 181 -12.82 -22.96 -6.76
CA ASP A 181 -11.41 -23.25 -7.05
C ASP A 181 -10.53 -23.38 -5.79
N GLY A 182 -11.06 -23.03 -4.62
CA GLY A 182 -10.36 -23.10 -3.34
C GLY A 182 -9.21 -22.09 -3.14
N LEU A 183 -8.94 -21.21 -4.12
CA LEU A 183 -7.91 -20.16 -4.04
C LEU A 183 -8.42 -18.95 -3.24
N ARG A 184 -7.82 -18.68 -2.09
CA ARG A 184 -8.22 -17.57 -1.22
C ARG A 184 -7.39 -16.32 -1.42
N LEU A 185 -6.09 -16.45 -1.71
CA LEU A 185 -5.15 -15.33 -1.68
C LEU A 185 -4.08 -15.46 -2.77
N THR A 186 -3.90 -14.39 -3.53
CA THR A 186 -2.84 -14.24 -4.52
C THR A 186 -1.85 -13.19 -4.04
N ILE A 187 -0.57 -13.52 -3.99
CA ILE A 187 0.48 -12.62 -3.47
C ILE A 187 1.49 -12.37 -4.58
N TYR A 188 1.80 -11.11 -4.87
CA TYR A 188 2.82 -10.70 -5.83
C TYR A 188 3.95 -9.95 -5.12
N GLY A 189 5.18 -10.11 -5.57
CA GLY A 189 6.31 -9.34 -5.04
C GLY A 189 7.64 -9.79 -5.63
N PRO A 190 8.77 -9.25 -5.19
CA PRO A 190 10.09 -9.57 -5.74
C PRO A 190 10.61 -10.95 -5.31
N LEU A 191 11.65 -11.41 -6.00
CA LEU A 191 12.35 -12.68 -5.72
C LEU A 191 12.76 -12.81 -4.25
N GLY A 192 12.31 -13.90 -3.61
CA GLY A 192 12.58 -14.24 -2.21
C GLY A 192 11.34 -14.20 -1.33
N LEU A 193 10.25 -13.61 -1.82
CA LEU A 193 8.96 -13.62 -1.14
C LEU A 193 8.45 -15.05 -0.89
N ARG A 194 8.60 -15.94 -1.87
CA ARG A 194 8.19 -17.34 -1.72
C ARG A 194 9.00 -18.05 -0.65
N ALA A 195 10.32 -17.90 -0.68
CA ALA A 195 11.21 -18.47 0.32
C ALA A 195 10.87 -17.96 1.74
N TYR A 196 10.58 -16.66 1.89
CA TYR A 196 10.16 -16.07 3.16
C TYR A 196 8.85 -16.67 3.69
N ILE A 197 7.79 -16.71 2.86
CA ILE A 197 6.48 -17.25 3.26
C ILE A 197 6.61 -18.73 3.62
N ARG A 198 7.25 -19.55 2.78
CA ARG A 198 7.44 -20.98 3.02
C ARG A 198 8.22 -21.25 4.30
N THR A 199 9.33 -20.53 4.51
CA THR A 199 10.16 -20.65 5.71
C THR A 199 9.34 -20.35 6.96
N THR A 200 8.61 -19.22 6.95
CA THR A 200 7.85 -18.77 8.11
C THR A 200 6.69 -19.73 8.41
N LEU A 201 5.93 -20.16 7.39
CA LEU A 201 4.87 -21.15 7.57
C LEU A 201 5.41 -22.48 8.14
N SER A 202 6.52 -22.97 7.58
CA SER A 202 7.15 -24.22 8.01
C SER A 202 7.65 -24.16 9.45
N VAL A 203 8.42 -23.12 9.82
CA VAL A 203 8.99 -22.97 11.17
C VAL A 203 7.90 -22.76 12.21
N CYS A 204 6.80 -22.08 11.86
CA CYS A 204 5.69 -21.83 12.77
C CYS A 204 4.68 -22.97 12.84
N TYR A 205 4.89 -24.11 12.16
CA TYR A 205 3.92 -25.21 12.07
C TYR A 205 2.54 -24.72 11.62
N ALA A 206 2.55 -23.73 10.72
CA ALA A 206 1.36 -23.06 10.23
C ALA A 206 0.52 -24.05 9.41
N SER A 207 -0.78 -24.14 9.70
CA SER A 207 -1.74 -24.93 8.92
C SER A 207 -2.83 -24.01 8.38
N LEU A 208 -3.18 -24.17 7.10
CA LEU A 208 -4.11 -23.30 6.41
C LEU A 208 -5.32 -24.11 5.92
N SER A 209 -6.50 -23.48 5.90
CA SER A 209 -7.78 -24.09 5.51
C SER A 209 -8.18 -23.78 4.06
N SER A 210 -7.35 -23.02 3.33
CA SER A 210 -7.60 -22.63 1.94
C SER A 210 -6.29 -22.38 1.22
N HIS A 211 -6.33 -22.28 -0.12
CA HIS A 211 -5.15 -22.19 -0.94
C HIS A 211 -4.66 -20.76 -1.10
N PHE A 212 -3.35 -20.61 -1.29
CA PHE A 212 -2.72 -19.36 -1.70
C PHE A 212 -1.76 -19.61 -2.86
N VAL A 213 -1.42 -18.54 -3.58
CA VAL A 213 -0.38 -18.59 -4.61
C VAL A 213 0.53 -17.37 -4.46
N VAL A 214 1.83 -17.57 -4.69
CA VAL A 214 2.84 -16.52 -4.68
C VAL A 214 3.41 -16.38 -6.09
N HIS A 215 3.34 -15.20 -6.68
CA HIS A 215 3.97 -14.87 -7.96
C HIS A 215 5.17 -13.95 -7.68
N GLU A 216 6.33 -14.29 -8.23
CA GLU A 216 7.54 -13.49 -8.07
C GLU A 216 7.83 -12.69 -9.34
N LEU A 217 8.03 -11.38 -9.18
CA LEU A 217 8.43 -10.43 -10.21
C LEU A 217 9.96 -10.43 -10.27
N LEU A 218 10.50 -10.92 -11.39
CA LEU A 218 11.92 -11.14 -11.59
C LEU A 218 12.50 -10.08 -12.53
N TRP A 219 13.62 -9.48 -12.13
CA TRP A 219 14.46 -8.72 -13.04
C TRP A 219 15.02 -9.64 -14.14
N PRO A 220 15.35 -9.13 -15.34
CA PRO A 220 15.76 -9.95 -16.48
C PRO A 220 16.89 -10.94 -16.19
N SER A 221 17.90 -10.51 -15.43
CA SER A 221 19.06 -11.33 -15.08
C SER A 221 18.82 -12.28 -13.89
N GLN A 222 17.71 -12.13 -13.16
CA GLN A 222 17.46 -12.93 -11.96
C GLN A 222 17.04 -14.37 -12.30
N PRO A 223 17.57 -15.37 -11.57
CA PRO A 223 17.11 -16.74 -11.70
C PRO A 223 15.69 -16.90 -11.13
N ALA A 224 14.99 -17.94 -11.58
CA ALA A 224 13.69 -18.28 -11.04
C ALA A 224 13.83 -19.19 -9.81
N TYR A 225 13.14 -18.85 -8.72
CA TYR A 225 12.95 -19.78 -7.61
C TYR A 225 11.88 -20.80 -8.03
N ALA A 226 12.31 -22.05 -8.22
CA ALA A 226 11.43 -23.12 -8.69
C ALA A 226 10.33 -23.44 -7.67
N HIS A 227 9.15 -23.84 -8.15
CA HIS A 227 8.05 -24.20 -7.25
C HIS A 227 8.40 -25.44 -6.43
N GLU A 228 8.93 -26.48 -7.08
CA GLU A 228 9.52 -27.66 -6.44
C GLU A 228 11.04 -27.53 -6.36
N ILE A 229 11.64 -28.12 -5.32
CA ILE A 229 13.09 -28.14 -5.17
C ILE A 229 13.68 -29.10 -6.24
N PRO A 230 14.58 -28.64 -7.12
CA PRO A 230 15.24 -29.52 -8.09
C PRO A 230 16.00 -30.66 -7.40
N ALA A 231 15.98 -31.86 -7.98
CA ALA A 231 16.59 -33.06 -7.40
C ALA A 231 18.12 -32.93 -7.20
N ASP A 232 18.77 -32.11 -8.03
CA ASP A 232 20.20 -31.81 -8.05
C ASP A 232 20.53 -30.42 -7.45
N ALA A 233 19.56 -29.78 -6.79
CA ALA A 233 19.75 -28.45 -6.21
C ALA A 233 20.81 -28.47 -5.09
N ALA A 234 21.64 -27.42 -5.06
CA ALA A 234 22.48 -27.12 -3.91
C ALA A 234 21.61 -26.90 -2.65
N PRO A 235 22.17 -27.01 -1.43
CA PRO A 235 21.41 -26.82 -0.19
C PRO A 235 20.72 -25.46 -0.04
N THR A 236 21.22 -24.45 -0.75
CA THR A 236 20.69 -23.09 -0.78
C THR A 236 20.45 -22.62 -2.20
N PHE A 237 19.47 -21.74 -2.38
CA PHE A 237 19.30 -20.98 -3.61
C PHE A 237 20.17 -19.74 -3.53
N THR A 238 21.26 -19.71 -4.30
CA THR A 238 22.25 -18.63 -4.29
C THR A 238 22.34 -17.99 -5.65
N TYR A 239 22.32 -16.66 -5.69
CA TYR A 239 22.50 -15.89 -6.93
C TYR A 239 23.17 -14.56 -6.63
N THR A 240 23.71 -13.93 -7.66
CA THR A 240 24.34 -12.62 -7.57
C THR A 240 23.54 -11.64 -8.41
N GLU A 241 23.25 -10.46 -7.87
CA GLU A 241 22.51 -9.42 -8.56
C GLU A 241 23.40 -8.82 -9.66
N HIS A 242 23.01 -8.97 -10.92
CA HIS A 242 23.75 -8.43 -12.06
C HIS A 242 22.91 -7.50 -12.95
N ASP A 243 21.67 -7.23 -12.54
CA ASP A 243 20.73 -6.53 -13.39
C ASP A 243 21.09 -5.05 -13.54
N PRO A 244 21.21 -4.53 -14.77
CA PRO A 244 21.53 -3.13 -14.99
C PRO A 244 20.40 -2.19 -14.54
N ALA A 245 19.16 -2.67 -14.44
CA ALA A 245 18.04 -1.86 -13.93
C ALA A 245 18.01 -1.75 -12.40
N LEU A 246 18.88 -2.48 -11.69
CA LEU A 246 19.04 -2.33 -10.25
C LEU A 246 20.06 -1.21 -9.93
N PRO A 247 19.89 -0.51 -8.79
CA PRO A 247 20.88 0.44 -8.29
C PRO A 247 22.30 -0.16 -8.21
N SER A 248 23.30 0.64 -8.57
CA SER A 248 24.71 0.21 -8.65
C SER A 248 25.26 -0.40 -7.35
N HIS A 249 24.77 0.04 -6.19
CA HIS A 249 25.19 -0.49 -4.90
C HIS A 249 24.66 -1.91 -4.63
N LEU A 250 23.63 -2.37 -5.35
CA LEU A 250 23.10 -3.74 -5.29
C LEU A 250 23.81 -4.69 -6.25
N GLN A 251 24.31 -4.17 -7.38
CA GLN A 251 24.98 -4.97 -8.39
C GLN A 251 26.25 -5.62 -7.80
N GLY A 252 26.42 -6.92 -8.03
CA GLY A 252 27.49 -7.76 -7.48
C GLY A 252 27.19 -8.33 -6.09
N GLN A 253 26.10 -7.94 -5.43
CA GLN A 253 25.73 -8.54 -4.14
C GLN A 253 25.23 -9.97 -4.33
N THR A 254 25.73 -10.89 -3.50
CA THR A 254 25.28 -12.28 -3.49
C THR A 254 24.16 -12.47 -2.47
N ARG A 255 23.06 -13.03 -2.92
CA ARG A 255 21.86 -13.35 -2.13
C ARG A 255 21.81 -14.85 -1.91
N ILE A 256 21.48 -15.26 -0.69
CA ILE A 256 21.37 -16.66 -0.28
C ILE A 256 19.99 -16.84 0.34
N LEU A 257 19.17 -17.67 -0.29
CA LEU A 257 17.82 -18.01 0.16
C LEU A 257 17.76 -19.50 0.54
N PRO A 258 16.94 -19.87 1.54
CA PRO A 258 16.70 -21.27 1.83
C PRO A 258 15.85 -21.92 0.73
N TRP A 259 16.17 -23.15 0.37
CA TRP A 259 15.24 -24.00 -0.36
C TRP A 259 14.18 -24.53 0.60
N MET A 260 12.92 -24.23 0.31
CA MET A 260 11.79 -24.73 1.08
C MET A 260 10.80 -25.41 0.14
N PRO A 261 10.30 -26.62 0.48
CA PRO A 261 9.25 -27.25 -0.30
C PRO A 261 7.97 -26.39 -0.24
N PRO A 262 7.08 -26.50 -1.24
CA PRO A 262 5.78 -25.83 -1.18
C PRO A 262 4.99 -26.23 0.05
N HIS A 263 4.26 -25.27 0.63
CA HIS A 263 3.29 -25.59 1.67
C HIS A 263 2.14 -26.41 1.09
N GLY A 264 1.50 -27.30 1.86
CA GLY A 264 0.42 -28.17 1.35
C GLY A 264 -0.84 -27.44 0.83
N ASN A 265 -0.94 -26.13 1.07
CA ASN A 265 -1.99 -25.24 0.54
C ASN A 265 -1.45 -24.21 -0.46
N GLU A 266 -0.16 -24.26 -0.81
CA GLU A 266 0.42 -23.40 -1.83
C GLU A 266 0.15 -24.01 -3.22
N LEU A 267 -0.46 -23.22 -4.11
CA LEU A 267 -0.56 -23.56 -5.53
C LEU A 267 0.68 -23.10 -6.29
N GLU A 268 0.91 -23.68 -7.46
CA GLU A 268 2.00 -23.28 -8.33
C GLU A 268 1.86 -21.81 -8.74
N GLY A 269 2.90 -21.04 -8.44
CA GLY A 269 2.95 -19.62 -8.75
C GLY A 269 3.88 -19.32 -9.92
N LEU A 270 3.70 -18.14 -10.50
CA LEU A 270 4.45 -17.72 -11.68
C LEU A 270 5.73 -16.97 -11.31
N ASN A 271 6.76 -17.14 -12.14
CA ASN A 271 7.98 -16.33 -12.15
C ASN A 271 7.87 -15.35 -13.32
N ILE A 272 7.37 -14.14 -13.05
CA ILE A 272 7.01 -13.15 -14.07
C ILE A 272 8.22 -12.26 -14.32
N ARG A 273 8.81 -12.35 -15.52
CA ARG A 273 10.01 -11.58 -15.87
C ARG A 273 9.65 -10.21 -16.40
N MET A 274 10.46 -9.22 -16.02
CA MET A 274 10.36 -7.87 -16.56
C MET A 274 10.71 -7.91 -18.05
N ASP A 275 9.98 -7.14 -18.83
CA ASP A 275 10.35 -6.88 -20.22
C ASP A 275 11.51 -5.87 -20.25
N PRO A 276 12.69 -6.25 -20.80
CA PRO A 276 13.86 -5.38 -20.84
C PRO A 276 13.72 -4.19 -21.78
N GLU A 277 12.82 -4.23 -22.78
CA GLU A 277 12.63 -3.11 -23.70
C GLU A 277 11.85 -1.98 -23.03
N THR A 278 10.77 -2.35 -22.36
CA THR A 278 9.87 -1.41 -21.68
C THR A 278 10.30 -1.09 -20.26
N CYS A 279 11.23 -1.86 -19.70
CA CYS A 279 11.66 -1.84 -18.30
C CYS A 279 10.48 -1.97 -17.32
N ALA A 280 9.52 -2.84 -17.65
CA ALA A 280 8.26 -2.97 -16.92
C ALA A 280 7.71 -4.39 -16.91
N TRP A 281 6.85 -4.68 -15.93
CA TRP A 281 5.92 -5.80 -15.94
C TRP A 281 4.53 -5.26 -16.32
N GLU A 282 4.22 -5.25 -17.62
CA GLU A 282 2.97 -4.67 -18.11
C GLU A 282 1.80 -5.64 -17.97
N ALA A 283 0.69 -5.16 -17.41
CA ALA A 283 -0.59 -5.89 -17.30
C ALA A 283 -0.42 -7.37 -16.84
N PHE A 284 0.53 -7.63 -15.93
CA PHE A 284 0.93 -8.98 -15.53
C PHE A 284 -0.19 -9.75 -14.82
N ALA A 285 -1.19 -9.05 -14.30
CA ALA A 285 -2.37 -9.64 -13.68
C ALA A 285 -3.61 -8.77 -13.91
N GLN A 286 -4.78 -9.40 -13.87
CA GLN A 286 -6.08 -8.72 -13.86
C GLN A 286 -6.77 -8.98 -12.52
N ILE A 287 -7.39 -7.95 -11.94
CA ILE A 287 -8.22 -8.10 -10.76
C ILE A 287 -9.57 -8.69 -11.22
N PRO A 288 -9.96 -9.88 -10.73
CA PRO A 288 -11.11 -10.59 -11.27
C PRO A 288 -12.41 -9.78 -11.15
N ASN A 289 -13.18 -9.71 -12.24
CA ASN A 289 -14.50 -9.06 -12.30
C ASN A 289 -14.52 -7.55 -12.03
N THR A 290 -13.40 -6.83 -12.13
CA THR A 290 -13.36 -5.37 -11.92
C THR A 290 -12.94 -4.57 -13.15
N GLY A 291 -12.35 -5.21 -14.17
CA GLY A 291 -11.79 -4.52 -15.33
C GLY A 291 -10.45 -3.81 -15.06
N PHE A 292 -9.85 -4.00 -13.89
CA PHE A 292 -8.54 -3.43 -13.57
C PHE A 292 -7.39 -4.40 -13.87
N PHE A 293 -6.33 -3.85 -14.46
CA PHE A 293 -5.06 -4.52 -14.72
C PHE A 293 -3.96 -3.98 -13.81
N LEU A 294 -3.07 -4.87 -13.39
CA LEU A 294 -1.91 -4.58 -12.56
C LEU A 294 -0.67 -4.57 -13.42
N SER A 295 0.10 -3.50 -13.32
CA SER A 295 1.45 -3.39 -13.87
C SER A 295 2.44 -3.04 -12.76
N ALA A 296 3.72 -3.29 -12.97
CA ALA A 296 4.79 -2.86 -12.07
C ALA A 296 6.01 -2.36 -12.86
N ALA A 297 6.84 -1.56 -12.20
CA ALA A 297 8.14 -1.15 -12.73
C ALA A 297 9.13 -0.94 -11.57
N PRO A 298 10.45 -1.06 -11.83
CA PRO A 298 11.47 -0.84 -10.81
C PRO A 298 11.51 0.62 -10.37
N ILE A 299 11.86 0.85 -9.10
CA ILE A 299 12.16 2.16 -8.49
C ILE A 299 13.43 2.08 -7.65
N THR A 300 14.09 3.21 -7.38
CA THR A 300 15.40 3.24 -6.69
C THR A 300 15.28 3.19 -5.17
N HIS A 301 15.67 2.07 -4.55
CA HIS A 301 15.81 1.90 -3.09
C HIS A 301 17.11 1.15 -2.72
N ARG A 302 17.29 0.84 -1.43
CA ARG A 302 18.38 0.05 -0.84
C ARG A 302 18.28 -1.46 -1.07
N CYS A 303 17.21 -1.92 -1.72
CA CYS A 303 17.04 -3.30 -2.18
C CYS A 303 16.17 -3.30 -3.45
N PRO A 304 15.97 -4.44 -4.13
CA PRO A 304 15.08 -4.51 -5.29
C PRO A 304 13.65 -4.09 -4.90
N THR A 305 13.18 -2.97 -5.45
CA THR A 305 11.90 -2.35 -5.10
C THR A 305 11.09 -2.00 -6.35
N LEU A 306 9.77 -2.06 -6.20
CA LEU A 306 8.79 -1.91 -7.26
C LEU A 306 7.80 -0.79 -6.94
N GLY A 307 7.35 -0.09 -7.98
CA GLY A 307 6.09 0.66 -7.98
C GLY A 307 5.01 -0.10 -8.75
N TYR A 308 3.77 -0.07 -8.25
CA TYR A 308 2.61 -0.71 -8.87
C TYR A 308 1.70 0.32 -9.55
N VAL A 309 1.10 -0.06 -10.69
CA VAL A 309 0.12 0.75 -11.40
C VAL A 309 -1.15 -0.07 -11.64
N PHE A 310 -2.27 0.47 -11.19
CA PHE A 310 -3.62 -0.06 -11.41
C PHE A 310 -4.22 0.71 -12.57
N THR A 311 -4.57 0.03 -13.65
CA THR A 311 -5.21 0.64 -14.82
C THR A 311 -6.56 -0.01 -15.07
N GLU A 312 -7.63 0.78 -14.98
CA GLU A 312 -8.97 0.36 -15.39
C GLU A 312 -9.06 0.32 -16.92
N ALA A 313 -9.73 -0.69 -17.47
CA ALA A 313 -10.07 -0.69 -18.88
C ALA A 313 -11.00 0.49 -19.22
N PRO A 314 -10.86 1.11 -20.41
CA PRO A 314 -11.87 2.01 -20.93
C PRO A 314 -13.26 1.35 -20.90
N CYS A 315 -14.28 2.11 -20.51
CA CYS A 315 -15.63 1.60 -20.33
C CYS A 315 -16.68 2.48 -21.01
N ALA A 316 -17.90 1.96 -21.09
CA ALA A 316 -19.03 2.74 -21.58
C ALA A 316 -19.55 3.69 -20.50
N SER A 317 -19.79 4.94 -20.87
CA SER A 317 -20.34 5.96 -19.99
C SER A 317 -21.80 5.70 -19.61
N VAL A 318 -22.51 4.96 -20.46
CA VAL A 318 -23.93 4.63 -20.34
C VAL A 318 -24.17 3.12 -20.34
N SER A 319 -25.12 2.68 -19.52
CA SER A 319 -25.64 1.31 -19.58
C SER A 319 -26.58 1.13 -20.77
N ILE A 320 -26.99 -0.11 -21.03
CA ILE A 320 -28.02 -0.41 -22.04
C ILE A 320 -29.25 0.46 -21.78
N SER A 321 -29.74 1.12 -22.83
CA SER A 321 -30.87 2.04 -22.69
C SER A 321 -32.14 1.29 -22.25
N PRO A 322 -33.05 1.93 -21.48
CA PRO A 322 -34.34 1.33 -21.13
C PRO A 322 -35.15 0.88 -22.35
N ARG A 323 -34.98 1.58 -23.48
CA ARG A 323 -35.59 1.22 -24.77
C ARG A 323 -35.04 -0.11 -25.29
N ASP A 324 -33.72 -0.28 -25.30
CA ASP A 324 -33.08 -1.50 -25.80
C ASP A 324 -33.37 -2.70 -24.89
N LEU A 325 -33.45 -2.49 -23.57
CA LEU A 325 -33.92 -3.51 -22.64
C LEU A 325 -35.38 -3.91 -22.92
N ALA A 326 -36.25 -2.93 -23.19
CA ALA A 326 -37.65 -3.20 -23.52
C ALA A 326 -37.79 -3.97 -24.84
N LEU A 327 -36.98 -3.64 -25.86
CA LEU A 327 -36.91 -4.39 -27.12
C LEU A 327 -36.42 -5.82 -26.90
N LEU A 328 -35.40 -6.02 -26.06
CA LEU A 328 -34.92 -7.36 -25.72
C LEU A 328 -36.00 -8.19 -25.01
N ASP A 329 -36.69 -7.58 -24.04
CA ASP A 329 -37.74 -8.24 -23.27
C ASP A 329 -39.00 -8.52 -24.12
N SER A 330 -39.35 -7.65 -25.09
CA SER A 330 -40.50 -7.87 -25.99
C SER A 330 -40.30 -9.03 -26.96
N ASN A 331 -39.06 -9.47 -27.18
CA ASN A 331 -38.72 -10.60 -28.06
C ASN A 331 -38.66 -11.95 -27.33
N THR A 332 -39.09 -12.03 -26.06
CA THR A 332 -38.98 -13.24 -25.24
C THR A 332 -39.53 -14.50 -25.91
N GLU A 333 -40.79 -14.47 -26.37
CA GLU A 333 -41.43 -15.65 -26.97
C GLU A 333 -40.76 -16.08 -28.27
N ALA A 334 -40.37 -15.12 -29.12
CA ALA A 334 -39.72 -15.37 -30.40
C ALA A 334 -38.30 -15.92 -30.23
N LEU A 335 -37.53 -15.39 -29.27
CA LEU A 335 -36.19 -15.88 -28.93
C LEU A 335 -36.24 -17.30 -28.36
N TYR A 336 -37.26 -17.63 -27.58
CA TYR A 336 -37.47 -19.00 -27.13
C TYR A 336 -37.82 -19.94 -28.29
N ALA A 337 -38.77 -19.57 -29.14
CA ALA A 337 -39.24 -20.39 -30.25
C ALA A 337 -38.16 -20.64 -31.33
N GLN A 338 -37.34 -19.64 -31.64
CA GLN A 338 -36.34 -19.74 -32.71
C GLN A 338 -34.95 -20.18 -32.23
N GLN A 339 -34.55 -19.77 -31.01
CA GLN A 339 -33.18 -19.93 -30.51
C GLN A 339 -33.10 -20.70 -29.19
N GLY A 340 -34.23 -21.13 -28.61
CA GLY A 340 -34.27 -21.86 -27.34
C GLY A 340 -33.92 -21.02 -26.10
N ILE A 341 -33.84 -19.69 -26.24
CA ILE A 341 -33.41 -18.80 -25.17
C ILE A 341 -34.61 -18.44 -24.29
N GLN A 342 -34.66 -18.98 -23.07
CA GLN A 342 -35.76 -18.74 -22.12
C GLN A 342 -35.70 -17.36 -21.45
N ARG A 343 -34.50 -16.79 -21.30
CA ARG A 343 -34.28 -15.52 -20.59
C ARG A 343 -33.50 -14.57 -21.49
N PRO A 344 -34.14 -13.64 -22.22
CA PRO A 344 -33.45 -12.77 -23.18
C PRO A 344 -32.30 -11.97 -22.58
N ARG A 345 -32.41 -11.55 -21.31
CA ARG A 345 -31.36 -10.82 -20.59
C ARG A 345 -30.05 -11.61 -20.40
N THR A 346 -30.04 -12.92 -20.62
CA THR A 346 -28.79 -13.71 -20.68
C THR A 346 -27.92 -13.38 -21.90
N LEU A 347 -28.46 -12.64 -22.87
CA LEU A 347 -27.71 -12.11 -24.02
C LEU A 347 -27.00 -10.78 -23.72
N ILE A 348 -27.29 -10.12 -22.60
CA ILE A 348 -26.65 -8.84 -22.21
C ILE A 348 -25.12 -8.96 -22.14
N PRO A 349 -24.51 -10.03 -21.57
CA PRO A 349 -23.06 -10.21 -21.61
C PRO A 349 -22.49 -10.23 -23.04
N LYS A 350 -23.18 -10.84 -24.02
CA LYS A 350 -22.73 -10.82 -25.42
C LYS A 350 -22.71 -9.41 -25.99
N LEU A 351 -23.70 -8.59 -25.64
CA LEU A 351 -23.78 -7.20 -26.07
C LEU A 351 -22.74 -6.32 -25.37
N VAL A 352 -22.57 -6.45 -24.05
CA VAL A 352 -21.77 -5.50 -23.25
C VAL A 352 -20.31 -5.94 -23.11
N GLN A 353 -20.06 -7.23 -22.86
CA GLN A 353 -18.72 -7.78 -22.63
C GLN A 353 -18.07 -8.24 -23.94
N GLU A 354 -18.79 -9.02 -24.75
CA GLU A 354 -18.27 -9.50 -26.05
C GLU A 354 -18.42 -8.45 -27.16
N ARG A 355 -19.18 -7.37 -26.91
CA ARG A 355 -19.40 -6.25 -27.84
C ARG A 355 -20.03 -6.69 -29.16
N ILE A 356 -20.82 -7.78 -29.15
CA ILE A 356 -21.48 -8.33 -30.33
C ILE A 356 -22.88 -7.71 -30.47
N PRO A 357 -23.22 -7.07 -31.60
CA PRO A 357 -24.58 -6.60 -31.86
C PRO A 357 -25.59 -7.74 -31.80
N LEU A 358 -26.72 -7.53 -31.13
CA LEU A 358 -27.78 -8.53 -31.02
C LEU A 358 -28.86 -8.25 -32.07
N HIS A 359 -29.02 -9.16 -33.02
CA HIS A 359 -30.13 -9.14 -33.97
C HIS A 359 -31.34 -9.85 -33.34
N LEU A 360 -32.44 -9.10 -33.16
CA LEU A 360 -33.66 -9.59 -32.55
C LEU A 360 -34.63 -10.15 -33.61
N PRO A 361 -35.49 -11.14 -33.26
CA PRO A 361 -36.47 -11.73 -34.17
C PRO A 361 -37.47 -10.75 -34.80
N ASP A 362 -37.73 -9.61 -34.15
CA ASP A 362 -38.58 -8.52 -34.66
C ASP A 362 -37.89 -7.63 -35.71
N GLY A 363 -36.63 -7.91 -36.06
CA GLY A 363 -35.82 -7.16 -37.01
C GLY A 363 -35.04 -5.99 -36.41
N ASN A 364 -35.22 -5.69 -35.13
CA ASN A 364 -34.41 -4.69 -34.44
C ASN A 364 -32.99 -5.21 -34.19
N THR A 365 -32.01 -4.31 -34.17
CA THR A 365 -30.63 -4.65 -33.78
C THR A 365 -30.21 -3.79 -32.61
N LEU A 366 -29.77 -4.44 -31.53
CA LEU A 366 -29.20 -3.77 -30.37
C LEU A 366 -27.69 -3.65 -30.56
N HIS A 367 -27.19 -2.42 -30.48
CA HIS A 367 -25.76 -2.13 -30.60
C HIS A 367 -25.13 -1.97 -29.22
N PRO A 368 -23.86 -2.37 -29.07
CA PRO A 368 -23.19 -2.26 -27.78
C PRO A 368 -22.93 -0.78 -27.44
N PRO A 369 -23.13 -0.33 -26.18
CA PRO A 369 -22.90 1.06 -25.78
C PRO A 369 -21.48 1.53 -26.12
N PRO A 370 -21.24 2.76 -26.60
CA PRO A 370 -19.89 3.20 -27.01
C PRO A 370 -18.89 3.11 -25.84
N ILE A 371 -17.63 2.77 -26.14
CA ILE A 371 -16.53 2.86 -25.17
C ILE A 371 -15.94 4.26 -25.32
N ASP A 372 -16.48 5.18 -24.54
CA ASP A 372 -16.27 6.63 -24.63
C ASP A 372 -15.68 7.21 -23.34
N ARG A 373 -15.52 6.38 -22.30
CA ARG A 373 -14.91 6.77 -21.03
C ARG A 373 -13.53 6.12 -20.87
N PRO A 374 -12.45 6.92 -20.77
CA PRO A 374 -11.14 6.41 -20.38
C PRO A 374 -11.18 5.80 -18.97
N GLY A 375 -10.42 4.74 -18.76
CA GLY A 375 -10.33 4.09 -17.45
C GLY A 375 -9.50 4.90 -16.45
N ARG A 376 -9.80 4.75 -15.16
CA ARG A 376 -9.01 5.33 -14.06
C ARG A 376 -7.61 4.70 -13.97
N LYS A 377 -6.65 5.46 -13.47
CA LYS A 377 -5.27 5.01 -13.23
C LYS A 377 -4.77 5.42 -11.84
N ILE A 378 -4.25 4.46 -11.07
CA ILE A 378 -3.67 4.69 -9.74
C ILE A 378 -2.24 4.16 -9.73
N CYS A 379 -1.28 4.98 -9.32
CA CYS A 379 0.11 4.60 -9.12
C CYS A 379 0.43 4.56 -7.63
N VAL A 380 1.03 3.47 -7.14
CA VAL A 380 1.46 3.30 -5.75
C VAL A 380 2.91 2.91 -5.74
N LEU A 381 3.76 3.76 -5.18
CA LEU A 381 5.20 3.49 -5.05
C LEU A 381 5.47 2.85 -3.69
N GLY A 382 6.43 1.92 -3.66
CA GLY A 382 7.12 1.59 -2.42
C GLY A 382 8.11 2.66 -2.02
N ASP A 383 8.91 2.35 -1.01
CA ASP A 383 10.04 3.19 -0.59
C ASP A 383 10.97 3.49 -1.75
N THR A 384 11.35 4.76 -1.89
CA THR A 384 12.19 5.18 -2.99
C THR A 384 12.87 6.52 -2.75
N SER A 385 14.08 6.63 -3.27
CA SER A 385 14.81 7.89 -3.44
C SER A 385 14.68 8.47 -4.85
N ASP A 386 14.16 7.68 -5.78
CA ASP A 386 13.89 8.09 -7.16
C ASP A 386 12.88 7.12 -7.80
N GLY A 387 11.64 7.58 -7.95
CA GLY A 387 10.55 6.84 -8.60
C GLY A 387 10.74 6.60 -10.10
N THR A 388 11.74 7.22 -10.72
CA THR A 388 12.04 7.05 -12.15
C THR A 388 13.04 5.93 -12.43
N ALA A 389 13.71 5.41 -11.38
CA ALA A 389 14.81 4.44 -11.51
C ALA A 389 15.96 4.91 -12.41
N GLY A 390 16.20 6.23 -12.51
CA GLY A 390 17.15 6.82 -13.44
C GLY A 390 16.77 6.66 -14.92
N LEU A 391 15.53 6.25 -15.22
CA LEU A 391 15.00 6.10 -16.59
C LEU A 391 14.41 7.40 -17.14
N THR A 392 14.79 8.55 -16.58
CA THR A 392 14.49 9.86 -17.16
C THR A 392 15.31 10.05 -18.43
N SER A 393 14.63 10.16 -19.56
CA SER A 393 15.27 10.38 -20.84
C SER A 393 16.13 11.66 -20.86
N PHE A 394 17.46 11.51 -20.80
CA PHE A 394 18.39 12.40 -21.50
C PHE A 394 19.35 11.49 -22.27
N GLY A 395 19.33 11.56 -23.61
CA GLY A 395 20.40 10.96 -24.41
C GLY A 395 21.77 11.54 -24.02
N PRO A 396 22.89 10.96 -24.51
CA PRO A 396 24.24 11.50 -24.28
C PRO A 396 24.41 12.97 -24.71
N ASP A 397 23.45 13.48 -25.48
CA ASP A 397 23.40 14.83 -26.04
C ASP A 397 22.55 15.81 -25.20
N GLY A 398 21.96 15.35 -24.09
CA GLY A 398 21.09 16.16 -23.23
C GLY A 398 19.68 16.42 -23.81
N LEU A 399 19.30 15.74 -24.89
CA LEU A 399 17.97 15.79 -25.49
C LEU A 399 17.07 14.67 -24.92
N PRO A 400 15.76 14.90 -24.71
CA PRO A 400 14.82 13.85 -24.34
C PRO A 400 14.80 12.76 -25.41
N ASN A 401 15.07 11.51 -25.04
CA ASN A 401 14.68 10.35 -25.86
C ASN A 401 13.15 10.28 -25.94
N ASP A 402 12.61 10.15 -27.16
CA ASP A 402 11.18 10.07 -27.48
C ASP A 402 10.43 8.87 -26.87
N GLU A 403 11.11 7.91 -26.25
CA GLU A 403 10.50 6.70 -25.67
C GLU A 403 10.59 6.69 -24.14
N LEU A 404 9.53 7.14 -23.46
CA LEU A 404 9.36 6.92 -22.02
C LEU A 404 9.37 5.42 -21.69
N ARG A 405 9.97 5.02 -20.57
CA ARG A 405 10.05 3.62 -20.10
C ARG A 405 9.74 3.50 -18.60
N GLY A 406 9.63 2.27 -18.13
CA GLY A 406 9.41 1.94 -16.72
C GLY A 406 8.19 2.63 -16.13
N LEU A 407 8.32 3.07 -14.87
CA LEU A 407 7.19 3.65 -14.15
C LEU A 407 6.71 4.97 -14.77
N LEU A 408 7.62 5.77 -15.36
CA LEU A 408 7.27 7.01 -16.04
C LEU A 408 6.31 6.78 -17.21
N ARG A 409 6.47 5.68 -17.96
CA ARG A 409 5.55 5.30 -19.05
C ARG A 409 4.22 4.77 -18.50
N LEU A 410 4.27 3.83 -17.55
CA LEU A 410 3.08 3.17 -17.03
C LEU A 410 2.14 4.17 -16.32
N ALA A 411 2.72 5.06 -15.52
CA ALA A 411 1.99 5.97 -14.63
C ALA A 411 1.60 7.30 -15.30
N GLN A 412 1.86 7.49 -16.60
CA GLN A 412 1.42 8.70 -17.32
C GLN A 412 -0.05 8.97 -17.08
N ASP A 413 -0.37 10.23 -16.79
CA ASP A 413 -1.71 10.74 -16.56
C ASP A 413 -2.44 10.00 -15.41
N ALA A 414 -1.73 9.59 -14.35
CA ALA A 414 -2.36 8.89 -13.22
C ALA A 414 -3.36 9.79 -12.47
N ASP A 415 -4.56 9.29 -12.17
CA ASP A 415 -5.57 10.01 -11.40
C ASP A 415 -5.14 10.21 -9.94
N LEU A 416 -4.35 9.27 -9.41
CA LEU A 416 -3.72 9.37 -8.10
C LEU A 416 -2.35 8.70 -8.15
N VAL A 417 -1.34 9.39 -7.63
CA VAL A 417 -0.07 8.79 -7.24
C VAL A 417 0.07 8.80 -5.73
N VAL A 418 0.42 7.66 -5.14
CA VAL A 418 0.82 7.53 -3.74
C VAL A 418 2.33 7.38 -3.70
N HIS A 419 3.00 8.33 -3.07
CA HIS A 419 4.45 8.43 -3.02
C HIS A 419 4.92 8.54 -1.57
N GLU A 420 6.00 7.83 -1.21
CA GLU A 420 6.61 7.97 0.10
C GLU A 420 7.20 9.37 0.31
N CYS A 421 7.16 9.85 1.54
CA CYS A 421 7.74 11.13 1.92
C CYS A 421 8.32 11.05 3.33
N THR A 422 9.36 10.24 3.47
CA THR A 422 9.96 9.92 4.77
C THR A 422 10.54 11.13 5.49
N TYR A 423 11.17 12.06 4.76
CA TYR A 423 11.81 13.24 5.34
C TYR A 423 11.19 14.52 4.81
N ALA A 424 11.15 15.55 5.66
CA ALA A 424 10.71 16.89 5.28
C ALA A 424 11.64 17.93 5.90
N TYR A 425 11.65 19.11 5.32
CA TYR A 425 12.55 20.19 5.71
C TYR A 425 11.82 21.52 5.87
N MET A 426 12.49 22.51 6.45
CA MET A 426 11.99 23.87 6.47
C MET A 426 13.15 24.86 6.32
N SER A 427 13.00 25.84 5.43
CA SER A 427 14.01 26.89 5.24
C SER A 427 13.99 27.89 6.41
N GLU A 428 15.12 28.56 6.67
CA GLU A 428 15.16 29.64 7.67
C GLU A 428 14.20 30.78 7.32
N THR A 429 14.00 31.05 6.03
CA THR A 429 13.04 32.04 5.54
C THR A 429 11.60 31.65 5.83
N ASP A 430 11.22 30.39 5.58
CA ASP A 430 9.87 29.90 5.91
C ASP A 430 9.65 29.89 7.42
N LEU A 431 10.66 29.47 8.20
CA LEU A 431 10.60 29.51 9.67
C LEU A 431 10.42 30.94 10.19
N ALA A 432 11.15 31.91 9.63
CA ALA A 432 11.02 33.32 9.99
C ALA A 432 9.60 33.84 9.70
N HIS A 433 8.99 33.43 8.59
CA HIS A 433 7.60 33.77 8.28
C HIS A 433 6.64 33.20 9.31
N VAL A 434 6.76 31.90 9.66
CA VAL A 434 5.89 31.30 10.68
C VAL A 434 6.10 31.92 12.06
N ARG A 435 7.31 32.36 12.41
CA ARG A 435 7.56 33.09 13.67
C ARG A 435 6.79 34.39 13.78
N THR A 436 6.48 35.04 12.66
CA THR A 436 5.64 36.26 12.68
C THR A 436 4.20 35.97 13.09
N GLU A 437 3.72 34.74 12.87
CA GLU A 437 2.39 34.29 13.26
C GLU A 437 2.38 33.64 14.65
N SER A 438 3.37 32.78 14.94
CA SER A 438 3.50 32.07 16.21
C SER A 438 4.91 31.51 16.44
N GLU A 439 5.59 32.04 17.45
CA GLU A 439 6.92 31.56 17.88
C GLU A 439 6.87 30.10 18.35
N GLN A 440 5.79 29.71 19.06
CA GLN A 440 5.61 28.35 19.54
C GLN A 440 5.44 27.34 18.40
N LEU A 441 4.71 27.74 17.34
CA LEU A 441 4.54 26.90 16.15
C LEU A 441 5.86 26.75 15.40
N ALA A 442 6.57 27.85 15.18
CA ALA A 442 7.87 27.82 14.51
C ALA A 442 8.89 26.94 15.24
N HIS A 443 8.92 27.00 16.58
CA HIS A 443 9.78 26.14 17.38
C HIS A 443 9.40 24.64 17.24
N GLY A 444 8.11 24.33 17.21
CA GLY A 444 7.61 22.98 16.97
C GLY A 444 8.02 22.43 15.60
N LEU A 445 7.82 23.22 14.54
CA LEU A 445 8.22 22.86 13.18
C LEU A 445 9.75 22.67 13.07
N GLN A 446 10.53 23.57 13.68
CA GLN A 446 12.01 23.48 13.70
C GLN A 446 12.52 22.21 14.40
N THR A 447 11.76 21.65 15.34
CA THR A 447 12.14 20.42 16.05
C THR A 447 11.86 19.17 15.21
N MET A 448 10.73 19.17 14.49
CA MET A 448 10.28 18.01 13.72
C MET A 448 10.89 17.95 12.31
N LEU A 449 11.04 19.10 11.65
CA LEU A 449 11.55 19.23 10.29
C LEU A 449 13.07 19.39 10.28
N LEU A 450 13.70 18.86 9.23
CA LEU A 450 15.14 18.99 9.01
C LEU A 450 15.49 20.31 8.33
N LYS A 451 16.77 20.62 8.24
CA LYS A 451 17.25 21.71 7.38
C LYS A 451 17.27 21.27 5.91
N PRO A 452 17.10 22.20 4.94
CA PRO A 452 17.05 21.86 3.51
C PRO A 452 18.31 21.13 3.02
N ASP A 453 19.48 21.52 3.51
CA ASP A 453 20.78 20.94 3.19
C ASP A 453 21.02 19.56 3.82
N GLU A 454 20.23 19.19 4.84
CA GLU A 454 20.33 17.88 5.51
C GLU A 454 19.31 16.86 4.98
N ALA A 455 18.09 17.30 4.66
CA ALA A 455 16.96 16.40 4.46
C ALA A 455 17.11 15.51 3.22
N GLU A 456 17.38 16.12 2.07
CA GLU A 456 17.45 15.38 0.82
C GLU A 456 18.67 14.45 0.72
N PRO A 457 19.89 14.88 1.09
CA PRO A 457 21.03 13.96 1.12
C PRO A 457 20.78 12.76 2.04
N ARG A 458 20.21 12.99 3.22
CA ARG A 458 19.85 11.94 4.17
C ARG A 458 18.78 11.00 3.62
N ALA A 459 17.77 11.56 2.94
CA ALA A 459 16.73 10.77 2.29
C ALA A 459 17.35 9.86 1.23
N LYS A 460 18.13 10.41 0.30
CA LYS A 460 18.79 9.65 -0.77
C LYS A 460 19.73 8.56 -0.25
N GLU A 461 20.56 8.88 0.76
CA GLU A 461 21.46 7.90 1.39
C GLU A 461 20.70 6.68 1.94
N ARG A 462 19.48 6.91 2.44
CA ARG A 462 18.61 5.88 3.01
C ARG A 462 17.60 5.30 2.02
N GLY A 463 17.68 5.68 0.75
CA GLY A 463 16.75 5.21 -0.29
C GLY A 463 15.32 5.77 -0.13
N HIS A 464 15.19 6.96 0.45
CA HIS A 464 13.90 7.62 0.71
C HIS A 464 13.76 8.97 0.04
N SER A 465 12.55 9.54 0.13
CA SER A 465 12.17 10.77 -0.54
C SER A 465 11.87 11.94 0.41
N VAL A 466 11.85 13.12 -0.20
CA VAL A 466 11.42 14.40 0.38
C VAL A 466 10.29 15.00 -0.46
N PRO A 467 9.54 16.03 0.02
CA PRO A 467 8.43 16.62 -0.72
C PRO A 467 8.80 17.05 -2.15
N ARG A 468 10.03 17.54 -2.34
CA ARG A 468 10.57 17.90 -3.66
C ARG A 468 10.57 16.71 -4.63
N ILE A 469 11.07 15.56 -4.20
CA ILE A 469 11.20 14.37 -5.05
C ILE A 469 9.80 13.85 -5.43
N ALA A 470 8.91 13.75 -4.45
CA ALA A 470 7.53 13.31 -4.68
C ALA A 470 6.75 14.26 -5.61
N GLY A 471 6.86 15.57 -5.38
CA GLY A 471 6.23 16.60 -6.22
C GLY A 471 6.76 16.60 -7.65
N ALA A 472 8.09 16.50 -7.83
CA ALA A 472 8.70 16.41 -9.16
C ALA A 472 8.27 15.13 -9.89
N PHE A 473 8.21 13.98 -9.21
CA PHE A 473 7.73 12.74 -9.81
C PHE A 473 6.27 12.87 -10.28
N ALA A 474 5.38 13.45 -9.47
CA ALA A 474 4.00 13.72 -9.85
C ALA A 474 3.89 14.63 -11.09
N ALA A 475 4.84 15.55 -11.27
CA ALA A 475 4.95 16.37 -12.48
C ALA A 475 5.36 15.54 -13.69
N TYR A 476 6.40 14.70 -13.58
CA TYR A 476 6.93 13.90 -14.69
C TYR A 476 5.90 12.94 -15.29
N ILE A 477 4.97 12.44 -14.46
CA ILE A 477 3.90 11.55 -14.92
C ILE A 477 2.60 12.29 -15.24
N GLY A 478 2.55 13.62 -15.12
CA GLY A 478 1.33 14.39 -15.37
C GLY A 478 0.16 13.98 -14.46
N ALA A 479 0.42 13.66 -13.19
CA ALA A 479 -0.63 13.17 -12.28
C ALA A 479 -1.77 14.19 -12.09
N HIS A 480 -2.94 13.71 -11.64
CA HIS A 480 -4.05 14.56 -11.22
C HIS A 480 -4.02 14.85 -9.72
N ASN A 481 -3.70 13.85 -8.89
CA ASN A 481 -3.62 13.96 -7.44
C ASN A 481 -2.35 13.29 -6.90
N LEU A 482 -1.77 13.84 -5.83
CA LEU A 482 -0.60 13.30 -5.13
C LEU A 482 -0.96 13.05 -3.67
N ALA A 483 -0.84 11.81 -3.21
CA ALA A 483 -0.89 11.45 -1.80
C ALA A 483 0.51 11.09 -1.30
N LEU A 484 0.86 11.60 -0.13
CA LEU A 484 2.15 11.38 0.52
C LEU A 484 1.95 10.45 1.72
N ASN A 485 2.74 9.39 1.82
CA ASN A 485 2.70 8.45 2.94
C ASN A 485 4.10 8.15 3.49
N HIS A 486 4.22 7.13 4.33
CA HIS A 486 5.49 6.63 4.87
C HIS A 486 6.33 7.77 5.51
N PHE A 487 5.75 8.48 6.47
CA PHE A 487 6.44 9.55 7.18
C PHE A 487 7.40 8.99 8.23
N SER A 488 8.55 9.65 8.43
CA SER A 488 9.44 9.33 9.54
C SER A 488 8.70 9.41 10.88
N ALA A 489 9.10 8.57 11.84
CA ALA A 489 8.61 8.63 13.22
C ALA A 489 8.80 10.00 13.90
N ARG A 490 9.69 10.87 13.36
CA ARG A 490 9.86 12.27 13.80
C ARG A 490 8.70 13.18 13.40
N ILE A 491 8.00 12.83 12.33
CA ILE A 491 6.91 13.59 11.72
C ILE A 491 5.67 12.70 11.60
N PRO A 492 5.15 12.17 12.73
CA PRO A 492 4.00 11.28 12.69
C PRO A 492 2.75 12.03 12.25
N ALA A 493 1.84 11.31 11.59
CA ALA A 493 0.52 11.84 11.23
C ALA A 493 -0.28 12.24 12.50
N PRO A 494 -1.12 13.28 12.42
CA PRO A 494 -1.98 13.68 13.53
C PRO A 494 -3.11 12.66 13.77
N ASN A 495 -3.68 12.66 14.97
CA ASN A 495 -4.88 11.87 15.26
C ASN A 495 -6.11 12.57 14.66
N VAL A 496 -6.69 11.98 13.61
CA VAL A 496 -7.82 12.56 12.89
C VAL A 496 -9.13 11.81 13.19
N VAL A 497 -10.25 12.53 13.11
CA VAL A 497 -11.61 11.97 13.12
C VAL A 497 -12.13 11.92 11.68
N GLY A 498 -12.61 10.76 11.29
CA GLY A 498 -13.16 10.52 9.95
C GLY A 498 -12.12 10.01 8.96
N THR A 499 -12.49 10.06 7.68
CA THR A 499 -11.72 9.46 6.57
C THR A 499 -11.41 10.46 5.44
N ALA A 500 -11.79 11.73 5.59
CA ALA A 500 -11.63 12.75 4.55
C ALA A 500 -10.24 13.43 4.60
N PRO A 501 -9.74 13.98 3.49
CA PRO A 501 -8.47 14.73 3.47
C PRO A 501 -8.39 15.79 4.58
N LEU A 502 -7.20 15.93 5.17
CA LEU A 502 -6.99 16.82 6.32
C LEU A 502 -6.83 18.28 5.87
N VAL A 503 -7.93 19.03 5.93
CA VAL A 503 -7.99 20.44 5.48
C VAL A 503 -8.08 21.44 6.63
N SER A 504 -8.52 21.01 7.81
CA SER A 504 -8.72 21.86 8.98
C SER A 504 -8.35 21.15 10.29
N ALA A 505 -7.82 21.91 11.25
CA ALA A 505 -7.57 21.43 12.61
C ALA A 505 -8.86 20.99 13.34
N ALA A 506 -10.04 21.40 12.86
CA ALA A 506 -11.33 20.93 13.39
C ALA A 506 -11.58 19.43 13.15
N GLN A 507 -10.83 18.80 12.24
CA GLN A 507 -10.89 17.36 12.00
C GLN A 507 -10.03 16.56 12.98
N LEU A 508 -9.25 17.22 13.84
CA LEU A 508 -8.40 16.55 14.81
C LEU A 508 -9.24 15.98 15.96
N ARG A 509 -8.82 14.81 16.45
CA ARG A 509 -9.45 14.19 17.61
C ARG A 509 -9.19 15.04 18.86
N ASP A 510 -10.24 15.29 19.62
CA ASP A 510 -10.12 15.92 20.95
C ASP A 510 -9.76 14.85 21.98
N ASP A 511 -8.47 14.57 22.08
CA ASP A 511 -7.90 13.59 23.01
C ASP A 511 -6.68 14.18 23.76
N ALA A 512 -6.05 13.38 24.62
CA ALA A 512 -4.87 13.80 25.37
C ALA A 512 -3.68 14.23 24.47
N GLN A 513 -3.68 13.86 23.18
CA GLN A 513 -2.68 14.26 22.19
C GLN A 513 -3.16 15.41 21.29
N HIS A 514 -4.29 16.06 21.57
CA HIS A 514 -4.85 17.11 20.70
C HIS A 514 -3.83 18.24 20.42
N ALA A 515 -3.16 18.75 21.46
CA ALA A 515 -2.15 19.80 21.33
C ALA A 515 -0.95 19.36 20.46
N GLU A 516 -0.56 18.09 20.53
CA GLU A 516 0.51 17.53 19.70
C GLU A 516 0.02 17.28 18.26
N SER A 517 -1.22 16.85 18.10
CA SER A 517 -1.89 16.69 16.81
C SER A 517 -2.03 18.02 16.06
N ILE A 518 -2.19 19.15 16.76
CA ILE A 518 -2.14 20.48 16.12
C ILE A 518 -0.75 20.75 15.52
N LYS A 519 0.33 20.43 16.23
CA LYS A 519 1.69 20.59 15.68
C LYS A 519 1.90 19.68 14.46
N ARG A 520 1.54 18.40 14.59
CA ARG A 520 1.61 17.41 13.50
C ARG A 520 0.77 17.83 12.30
N PHE A 521 -0.42 18.40 12.53
CA PHE A 521 -1.25 18.98 11.47
C PHE A 521 -0.47 20.02 10.68
N HIS A 522 0.16 21.00 11.35
CA HIS A 522 0.95 22.03 10.64
C HIS A 522 2.15 21.47 9.88
N VAL A 523 2.84 20.45 10.42
CA VAL A 523 3.88 19.72 9.69
C VAL A 523 3.32 19.12 8.40
N MET A 524 2.18 18.42 8.48
CA MET A 524 1.53 17.82 7.31
C MET A 524 1.10 18.88 6.29
N ARG A 525 0.55 20.01 6.75
CA ARG A 525 0.23 21.17 5.89
C ARG A 525 1.46 21.70 5.15
N GLU A 526 2.60 21.73 5.81
CA GLU A 526 3.85 22.22 5.24
C GLU A 526 4.45 21.24 4.22
N ILE A 527 4.42 19.93 4.52
CA ILE A 527 4.79 18.87 3.58
C ILE A 527 3.96 18.96 2.29
N GLU A 528 2.64 19.09 2.43
CA GLU A 528 1.73 19.25 1.30
C GLU A 528 2.04 20.49 0.47
N ARG A 529 2.30 21.63 1.14
CA ARG A 529 2.65 22.89 0.47
C ARG A 529 3.92 22.74 -0.35
N GLN A 530 4.98 22.16 0.22
CA GLN A 530 6.25 21.96 -0.47
C GLN A 530 6.12 21.04 -1.67
N ALA A 531 5.46 19.88 -1.51
CA ALA A 531 5.25 18.95 -2.59
C ALA A 531 4.41 19.57 -3.72
N THR A 532 3.35 20.31 -3.37
CA THR A 532 2.50 21.01 -4.35
C THR A 532 3.27 22.09 -5.11
N ASN A 533 4.09 22.88 -4.41
CA ASN A 533 4.91 23.91 -5.05
C ASN A 533 5.91 23.29 -6.03
N TRP A 534 6.64 22.26 -5.61
CA TRP A 534 7.59 21.57 -6.48
C TRP A 534 6.92 20.90 -7.66
N TRP A 535 5.73 20.34 -7.46
CA TRP A 535 4.93 19.78 -8.55
C TRP A 535 4.60 20.85 -9.59
N ASN A 536 4.07 22.00 -9.17
CA ASN A 536 3.72 23.09 -10.10
C ASN A 536 4.95 23.69 -10.78
N THR A 537 6.03 23.96 -10.04
CA THR A 537 7.28 24.51 -10.61
C THR A 537 7.93 23.54 -11.59
N THR A 538 7.88 22.23 -11.33
CA THR A 538 8.41 21.22 -12.27
C THR A 538 7.55 21.14 -13.53
N LEU A 539 6.23 21.27 -13.43
CA LEU A 539 5.37 21.33 -14.61
C LEU A 539 5.64 22.59 -15.47
N GLU A 540 5.84 23.74 -14.82
CA GLU A 540 6.20 24.99 -15.50
C GLU A 540 7.54 24.87 -16.25
N SER A 541 8.52 24.17 -15.68
CA SER A 541 9.83 23.98 -16.31
C SER A 541 9.80 22.99 -17.48
N LEU A 542 8.84 22.07 -17.51
CA LEU A 542 8.70 21.06 -18.57
C LEU A 542 8.07 21.60 -19.88
N GLN A 543 7.62 22.87 -19.93
CA GLN A 543 7.04 23.50 -21.14
C GLN A 543 6.00 22.64 -21.90
N SER A 544 5.22 21.81 -21.20
CA SER A 544 4.14 21.07 -21.88
C SER A 544 2.93 21.97 -22.04
N GLU A 545 2.54 22.28 -23.29
CA GLU A 545 1.16 22.61 -23.65
C GLU A 545 0.27 21.37 -23.41
N SER A 546 0.14 20.93 -22.16
CA SER A 546 -0.86 19.95 -21.77
C SER A 546 -2.16 20.72 -21.44
N PRO A 547 -3.34 20.25 -21.87
CA PRO A 547 -4.58 21.02 -21.79
C PRO A 547 -4.79 21.49 -20.36
N ALA A 548 -5.29 22.72 -20.24
CA ALA A 548 -5.51 23.46 -19.01
C ALA A 548 -6.31 22.67 -17.94
N HIS A 549 -5.66 21.73 -17.25
CA HIS A 549 -6.04 21.36 -15.91
C HIS A 549 -5.51 22.45 -15.01
N ASN A 550 -6.45 23.34 -14.64
CA ASN A 550 -6.31 24.46 -13.73
C ASN A 550 -5.22 24.19 -12.68
N ALA A 551 -4.11 24.92 -12.77
CA ALA A 551 -3.05 24.91 -11.74
C ALA A 551 -3.62 25.19 -10.33
N SER A 552 -4.81 25.80 -10.24
CA SER A 552 -5.54 26.06 -9.00
C SER A 552 -6.19 24.82 -8.33
N LEU A 553 -6.18 23.64 -8.97
CA LEU A 553 -6.80 22.42 -8.44
C LEU A 553 -5.80 21.34 -8.00
N ARG A 554 -4.53 21.41 -8.41
CA ARG A 554 -3.51 20.40 -8.04
C ARG A 554 -3.03 20.64 -6.62
N ARG A 555 -3.18 19.63 -5.76
CA ARG A 555 -2.76 19.69 -4.35
C ARG A 555 -2.27 18.34 -3.87
N ALA A 556 -1.10 18.33 -3.23
CA ALA A 556 -0.62 17.17 -2.51
C ALA A 556 -1.41 16.99 -1.19
N MET A 557 -1.59 15.75 -0.78
CA MET A 557 -2.33 15.38 0.43
C MET A 557 -1.47 14.48 1.30
N ALA A 558 -1.24 14.86 2.55
CA ALA A 558 -0.55 14.01 3.51
C ALA A 558 -1.52 12.95 4.06
N ALA A 559 -1.11 11.69 3.99
CA ALA A 559 -1.89 10.57 4.49
C ALA A 559 -1.92 10.53 6.01
N TYR A 560 -2.98 9.95 6.54
CA TYR A 560 -3.09 9.58 7.95
C TYR A 560 -3.91 8.28 8.05
N ASP A 561 -3.84 7.61 9.20
CA ASP A 561 -4.52 6.34 9.41
C ASP A 561 -6.03 6.46 9.23
N GLY A 562 -6.57 5.74 8.25
CA GLY A 562 -8.00 5.77 7.92
C GLY A 562 -8.40 6.79 6.85
N LEU A 563 -7.46 7.58 6.31
CA LEU A 563 -7.72 8.42 5.14
C LEU A 563 -8.24 7.56 3.97
N CYS A 564 -9.33 8.00 3.36
CA CYS A 564 -9.94 7.40 2.18
C CYS A 564 -9.97 8.45 1.05
N ILE A 565 -9.43 8.07 -0.12
CA ILE A 565 -9.39 8.94 -1.30
C ILE A 565 -10.26 8.30 -2.40
N PRO A 566 -11.50 8.77 -2.61
CA PRO A 566 -12.33 8.25 -3.70
C PRO A 566 -11.83 8.78 -5.05
N ILE A 567 -11.66 7.89 -6.02
CA ILE A 567 -11.30 8.25 -7.40
C ILE A 567 -12.55 8.18 -8.28
N ALA A 568 -13.02 9.35 -8.71
CA ALA A 568 -14.17 9.48 -9.59
C ALA A 568 -13.87 8.90 -10.98
N PRO A 569 -14.88 8.37 -11.71
CA PRO A 569 -14.72 8.00 -13.11
C PRO A 569 -14.28 9.21 -13.94
N ARG A 570 -13.42 8.98 -14.94
CA ARG A 570 -13.00 10.03 -15.87
C ARG A 570 -14.17 10.60 -16.67
N PRO A 571 -14.08 11.87 -17.10
CA PRO A 571 -15.07 12.46 -18.01
C PRO A 571 -15.13 11.66 -19.32
N VAL A 572 -16.26 11.78 -20.02
CA VAL A 572 -16.45 11.17 -21.34
C VAL A 572 -15.63 11.95 -22.35
N ASP A 573 -14.90 11.26 -23.22
CA ASP A 573 -14.19 11.90 -24.32
C ASP A 573 -15.20 12.47 -25.31
N SER A 574 -15.29 13.79 -25.41
CA SER A 574 -16.21 14.47 -26.35
C SER A 574 -15.83 14.30 -27.83
N HIS A 575 -14.79 13.52 -28.12
CA HIS A 575 -14.21 13.30 -29.45
C HIS A 575 -14.41 11.88 -30.00
N VAL A 576 -15.11 11.00 -29.27
CA VAL A 576 -15.40 9.60 -29.69
C VAL A 576 -16.80 9.46 -30.26
#